data_AF-A0A954WVN8-F1
#
_entry.id   AF-A0A954WVN8-F1
#
_cell.length_a   1.000
_cell.length_b   1.000
_cell.length_c   1.000
_cell.angle_alpha   90.00
_cell.angle_beta   90.00
_cell.angle_gamma   90.00
#
_symmetry.space_group_name_H-M   'P 1'
#
loop_
_entity.id
_entity.type
_entity.pdbx_description
1 polymer ?
#
loop_
_entity_poly.entity_id
_entity_poly.type
_entity_poly.pdbx_seq_one_letter_code
_entity_poly.pdbx_strand_id
1 'polypeptide(L)'
;GVRGQHIMRPRKNGFTLVELIVVIMILGILATIAVPRFLETSGRALDNATRSSLAVVRNAIELYTADHNGALPGQSNDLPGDLANYLRGDFPASAAKSNDRGISYYSDDAAALSADETTNGWVYSTVTGEFIVNSGAALSSDSSVTYDQL
;
A
#
# COMPACT_ATOMS: atom_id res chain seq x y z
N GLY A 1 62.36 28.75 43.55
CA GLY A 1 61.02 28.43 44.11
C GLY A 1 60.14 27.91 43.00
N VAL A 2 59.81 26.62 43.03
CA VAL A 2 58.99 25.97 42.01
C VAL A 2 57.56 25.88 42.55
N ARG A 3 56.62 26.63 41.97
CA ARG A 3 55.20 26.58 42.35
C ARG A 3 54.56 25.39 41.65
N GLY A 4 54.20 24.36 42.43
CA GLY A 4 53.42 23.22 41.95
C GLY A 4 52.03 23.67 41.51
N GLN A 5 51.75 23.55 40.22
CA GLN A 5 50.46 23.90 39.63
C GLN A 5 49.50 22.73 39.86
N HIS A 6 48.60 22.88 40.82
CA HIS A 6 47.59 21.87 41.12
C HIS A 6 46.46 21.94 40.09
N ILE A 7 46.53 21.09 39.06
CA ILE A 7 45.47 20.95 38.05
C ILE A 7 44.28 20.25 38.70
N MET A 8 43.22 21.00 38.98
CA MET A 8 41.96 20.45 39.48
C MET A 8 41.23 19.75 38.32
N ARG A 9 41.10 18.42 38.41
CA ARG A 9 40.35 17.64 37.41
C ARG A 9 38.84 17.88 37.58
N PRO A 10 38.10 18.23 36.52
CA PRO A 10 36.65 18.35 36.62
C PRO A 10 36.02 17.01 37.00
N ARG A 11 35.12 17.01 37.99
CA ARG A 11 34.36 15.82 38.38
C ARG A 11 33.41 15.46 37.25
N LYS A 12 33.53 14.24 36.74
CA LYS A 12 32.59 13.69 35.75
C LYS A 12 31.31 13.32 36.51
N ASN A 13 30.25 14.08 36.32
CA ASN A 13 28.93 13.72 36.81
C ASN A 13 28.41 12.60 35.90
N GLY A 14 28.27 11.39 36.44
CA GLY A 14 27.65 10.26 35.75
C GLY A 14 26.14 10.26 35.96
N PHE A 15 25.39 9.81 34.96
CA PHE A 15 23.95 9.61 35.06
C PHE A 15 23.60 8.65 36.20
N THR A 16 22.50 8.92 36.90
CA THR A 16 22.04 8.04 37.98
C THR A 16 21.23 6.87 37.42
N LEU A 17 21.24 5.71 38.10
CA LEU A 17 20.40 4.56 37.72
C LEU A 17 18.91 4.93 37.68
N VAL A 18 18.46 5.79 38.60
CA VAL A 18 17.07 6.24 38.68
C VAL A 18 16.67 7.05 37.43
N GLU A 19 17.58 7.88 36.95
CA GLU A 19 17.38 8.70 35.75
C GLU A 19 17.25 7.85 34.48
N LEU A 20 17.98 6.73 34.40
CA LEU A 20 17.78 5.78 33.31
C LEU A 20 16.47 4.98 33.45
N ILE A 21 16.10 4.58 34.67
CA ILE A 21 14.88 3.80 34.94
C ILE A 21 13.63 4.60 34.58
N VAL A 22 13.53 5.88 34.96
CA VAL A 22 12.34 6.68 34.64
C VAL A 22 12.18 6.89 33.14
N VAL A 23 13.29 7.02 32.40
CA VAL A 23 13.26 7.20 30.94
C VAL A 23 12.72 5.96 30.24
N ILE A 24 13.22 4.75 30.57
CA ILE A 24 12.70 3.52 29.96
C ILE A 24 11.25 3.23 30.36
N MET A 25 10.82 3.67 31.55
CA MET A 25 9.45 3.53 32.01
C MET A 25 8.49 4.39 31.18
N ILE A 26 8.87 5.64 30.91
CA ILE A 26 8.10 6.55 30.03
C ILE A 26 8.10 6.02 28.59
N LEU A 27 9.25 5.58 28.07
CA LEU A 27 9.34 4.98 26.73
C LEU A 27 8.47 3.73 26.59
N GLY A 28 8.38 2.90 27.64
CA GLY A 28 7.50 1.73 27.68
C GLY A 28 6.02 2.10 27.54
N ILE A 29 5.55 3.11 28.29
CA ILE A 29 4.16 3.58 28.22
C ILE A 29 3.84 4.16 26.83
N LEU A 30 4.75 4.96 26.27
CA LEU A 30 4.57 5.55 24.95
C LEU A 30 4.54 4.49 23.85
N ALA A 31 5.40 3.46 23.92
CA ALA A 31 5.46 2.40 22.95
C ALA A 31 4.14 1.61 22.85
N THR A 32 3.50 1.31 23.99
CA THR A 32 2.22 0.59 24.02
C THR A 32 1.10 1.34 23.29
N ILE A 33 1.09 2.68 23.34
CA ILE A 33 0.07 3.50 22.65
C ILE A 33 0.45 3.71 21.18
N ALA A 34 1.74 3.87 20.89
CA ALA A 34 2.23 4.21 19.55
C ALA A 34 2.11 3.04 18.56
N VAL A 35 2.44 1.81 18.97
CA VAL A 35 2.45 0.63 18.09
C VAL A 35 1.08 0.33 17.46
N PRO A 36 -0.03 0.18 18.20
CA PRO A 36 -1.33 -0.14 17.59
C PRO A 36 -1.80 0.98 16.65
N ARG A 37 -1.60 2.25 17.02
CA ARG A 37 -1.95 3.40 16.17
C ARG A 37 -1.13 3.43 14.87
N PHE A 38 0.15 3.07 14.95
CA PHE A 38 1.02 3.03 13.79
C PHE A 38 0.58 1.93 12.80
N LEU A 39 0.23 0.74 13.30
CA LEU A 39 -0.29 -0.36 12.47
C LEU A 39 -1.60 0.02 11.78
N GLU A 40 -2.55 0.60 12.51
CA GLU A 40 -3.83 1.08 11.96
C GLU A 40 -3.62 2.15 10.87
N THR A 41 -2.76 3.14 11.15
CA THR A 41 -2.47 4.22 10.20
C THR A 41 -1.80 3.68 8.94
N SER A 42 -0.89 2.72 9.08
CA SER A 42 -0.22 2.07 7.96
C SER A 42 -1.20 1.28 7.10
N GLY A 43 -2.12 0.53 7.71
CA GLY A 43 -3.19 -0.19 6.99
C GLY A 43 -4.11 0.77 6.23
N ARG A 44 -4.53 1.88 6.85
CA ARG A 44 -5.34 2.92 6.18
C ARG A 44 -4.60 3.59 5.02
N ALA A 45 -3.30 3.84 5.17
CA ALA A 45 -2.49 4.39 4.09
C ALA A 45 -2.44 3.44 2.89
N LEU A 46 -2.33 2.13 3.14
CA LEU A 46 -2.35 1.08 2.12
C LEU A 46 -3.69 1.02 1.36
N ASP A 47 -4.80 1.07 2.09
CA ASP A 47 -6.15 1.09 1.53
C ASP A 47 -6.36 2.33 0.65
N ASN A 48 -6.01 3.52 1.16
CA ASN A 48 -6.10 4.77 0.41
C ASN A 48 -5.25 4.76 -0.87
N ALA A 49 -4.02 4.23 -0.80
CA ALA A 49 -3.15 4.11 -1.97
C ALA A 49 -3.74 3.14 -3.02
N THR A 50 -4.34 2.04 -2.56
CA THR A 50 -4.97 1.04 -3.43
C THR A 50 -6.23 1.61 -4.10
N ARG A 51 -7.09 2.30 -3.34
CA ARG A 51 -8.27 3.00 -3.88
C ARG A 51 -7.90 4.07 -4.91
N SER A 52 -6.85 4.85 -4.62
CA SER A 52 -6.35 5.85 -5.56
C SER A 52 -5.89 5.20 -6.87
N SER A 53 -5.20 4.07 -6.79
CA SER A 53 -4.74 3.33 -7.96
C SER A 53 -5.89 2.74 -8.77
N LEU A 54 -6.89 2.15 -8.10
CA LEU A 54 -8.12 1.67 -8.75
C LEU A 54 -8.84 2.80 -9.49
N ALA A 55 -9.02 3.96 -8.86
CA ALA A 55 -9.68 5.10 -9.47
C ALA A 55 -8.95 5.58 -10.73
N VAL A 56 -7.61 5.65 -10.68
CA VAL A 56 -6.79 6.05 -11.84
C VAL A 56 -6.98 5.09 -13.01
N VAL A 57 -6.92 3.78 -12.79
CA VAL A 57 -7.08 2.79 -13.87
C VAL A 57 -8.50 2.75 -14.40
N ARG A 58 -9.52 2.76 -13.52
CA ARG A 58 -10.93 2.76 -13.92
C ARG A 58 -11.27 3.98 -14.78
N ASN A 59 -10.81 5.17 -14.39
CA ASN A 59 -10.97 6.37 -15.20
C ASN A 59 -10.29 6.24 -16.57
N ALA A 60 -9.09 5.63 -16.63
CA ALA A 60 -8.41 5.40 -17.89
C ALA A 60 -9.16 4.40 -18.79
N ILE A 61 -9.74 3.34 -18.22
CA ILE A 61 -10.61 2.39 -18.93
C ILE A 61 -11.85 3.11 -19.49
N GLU A 62 -12.49 3.95 -18.70
CA GLU A 62 -13.66 4.75 -19.14
C GLU A 62 -13.31 5.66 -20.32
N LEU A 63 -12.17 6.38 -20.24
CA LEU A 63 -11.69 7.25 -21.32
C LEU A 63 -11.34 6.47 -22.58
N TYR A 64 -10.60 5.36 -22.45
CA TYR A 64 -10.29 4.47 -23.57
C TYR A 64 -11.58 3.99 -24.26
N THR A 65 -12.53 3.52 -23.46
CA THR A 65 -13.79 2.97 -23.95
C THR A 65 -14.62 4.03 -24.68
N ALA A 66 -14.62 5.28 -24.19
CA ALA A 66 -15.28 6.40 -24.85
C ALA A 66 -14.67 6.71 -26.22
N ASP A 67 -13.34 6.68 -26.34
CA ASP A 67 -12.63 6.94 -27.61
C ASP A 67 -12.76 5.78 -28.61
N HIS A 68 -12.95 4.55 -28.12
CA HIS A 68 -13.00 3.33 -28.93
C HIS A 68 -14.42 2.82 -29.17
N ASN A 69 -15.42 3.71 -29.20
CA ASN A 69 -16.82 3.38 -29.50
C ASN A 69 -17.41 2.26 -28.62
N GLY A 70 -17.04 2.23 -27.34
CA GLY A 70 -17.51 1.22 -26.40
C GLY A 70 -16.67 -0.06 -26.35
N ALA A 71 -15.59 -0.16 -27.14
CA ALA A 71 -14.67 -1.29 -27.05
C ALA A 71 -13.82 -1.20 -25.78
N LEU A 72 -13.77 -2.29 -25.01
CA LEU A 72 -12.98 -2.39 -23.80
C LEU A 72 -11.49 -2.64 -24.12
N PRO A 73 -10.55 -2.07 -23.34
CA PRO A 73 -9.13 -2.34 -23.48
C PRO A 73 -8.75 -3.75 -22.98
N GLY A 74 -7.52 -4.18 -23.20
CA GLY A 74 -6.94 -5.41 -22.67
C GLY A 74 -7.33 -6.68 -23.42
N GLN A 75 -7.90 -6.59 -24.62
CA GLN A 75 -8.34 -7.76 -25.41
C GLN A 75 -7.19 -8.71 -25.78
N SER A 76 -5.96 -8.19 -25.84
CA SER A 76 -4.72 -8.94 -26.08
C SER A 76 -4.00 -9.36 -24.78
N ASN A 77 -4.67 -9.26 -23.63
CA ASN A 77 -4.06 -9.38 -22.29
C ASN A 77 -2.94 -8.35 -22.06
N ASP A 78 -3.06 -7.17 -22.66
CA ASP A 78 -2.15 -6.03 -22.47
C ASP A 78 -2.91 -4.75 -22.12
N LEU A 79 -3.59 -4.78 -20.97
CA LEU A 79 -4.27 -3.60 -20.43
C LEU A 79 -3.30 -2.41 -20.23
N PRO A 80 -2.06 -2.58 -19.72
CA PRO A 80 -1.13 -1.48 -19.56
C PRO A 80 -0.75 -0.82 -20.89
N GLY A 81 -0.53 -1.61 -21.94
CA GLY A 81 -0.23 -1.10 -23.28
C GLY A 81 -1.38 -0.27 -23.84
N ASP A 82 -2.60 -0.80 -23.77
CA ASP A 82 -3.80 -0.12 -24.28
C ASP A 82 -4.10 1.20 -23.53
N LEU A 83 -3.79 1.25 -22.22
CA LEU A 83 -4.02 2.42 -21.39
C LEU A 83 -2.85 3.42 -21.33
N ALA A 84 -1.74 3.17 -22.04
CA ALA A 84 -0.53 3.98 -21.92
C ALA A 84 -0.73 5.48 -22.22
N ASN A 85 -1.64 5.82 -23.13
CA ASN A 85 -1.97 7.22 -23.47
C ASN A 85 -3.04 7.84 -22.56
N TYR A 86 -3.69 7.03 -21.74
CA TYR A 86 -4.79 7.42 -20.84
C TYR A 86 -4.33 7.58 -19.39
N LEU A 87 -3.13 7.10 -19.07
CA LEU A 87 -2.50 7.19 -17.76
C LEU A 87 -1.45 8.31 -17.72
N ARG A 88 -1.33 8.97 -16.56
CA ARG A 88 -0.22 9.89 -16.30
C ARG A 88 0.93 9.13 -15.64
N GLY A 89 1.81 8.56 -16.46
CA GLY A 89 2.96 7.77 -16.04
C GLY A 89 2.70 6.27 -16.15
N ASP A 90 3.53 5.48 -15.47
CA ASP A 90 3.43 4.03 -15.56
C ASP A 90 2.14 3.50 -14.92
N PHE A 91 1.68 2.32 -15.38
CA PHE A 91 0.54 1.62 -14.79
C PHE A 91 0.66 1.49 -13.25
N PRO A 92 -0.35 1.75 -12.43
CA PRO A 92 -0.14 1.78 -10.99
C PRO A 92 0.12 0.38 -10.41
N ALA A 93 1.02 0.31 -9.43
CA ALA A 93 1.26 -0.90 -8.65
C ALA A 93 0.20 -1.07 -7.56
N SER A 94 -0.13 -2.31 -7.25
CA SER A 94 -1.04 -2.65 -6.16
C SER A 94 -0.34 -2.51 -4.81
N ALA A 95 -0.62 -1.41 -4.11
CA ALA A 95 -0.03 -1.18 -2.80
C ALA A 95 -0.39 -2.34 -1.85
N ALA A 96 -1.64 -2.82 -1.88
CA ALA A 96 -2.13 -3.96 -1.12
C ALA A 96 -1.44 -5.31 -1.36
N LYS A 97 -0.80 -5.52 -2.52
CA LYS A 97 -0.18 -6.80 -2.90
C LYS A 97 1.29 -6.61 -3.24
N SER A 98 2.06 -6.19 -2.23
CA SER A 98 3.53 -6.10 -2.31
C SER A 98 4.06 -5.13 -3.38
N ASN A 99 3.27 -4.13 -3.79
CA ASN A 99 3.57 -3.26 -4.94
C ASN A 99 3.75 -4.04 -6.25
N ASP A 100 3.06 -5.17 -6.39
CA ASP A 100 3.04 -5.93 -7.63
C ASP A 100 2.13 -5.24 -8.68
N ARG A 101 2.50 -5.39 -9.95
CA ARG A 101 1.83 -4.79 -11.11
C ARG A 101 1.20 -5.85 -12.01
N GLY A 102 1.32 -7.12 -11.65
CA GLY A 102 0.73 -8.25 -12.35
C GLY A 102 -0.77 -8.09 -12.48
N ILE A 103 -1.30 -8.55 -13.61
CA ILE A 103 -2.72 -8.49 -13.92
C ILE A 103 -3.14 -9.89 -14.33
N SER A 104 -4.12 -10.44 -13.63
CA SER A 104 -4.83 -11.64 -14.06
C SER A 104 -5.99 -11.22 -14.96
N TYR A 105 -6.04 -11.81 -16.15
CA TYR A 105 -7.04 -11.49 -17.16
C TYR A 105 -8.13 -12.56 -17.18
N TYR A 106 -9.39 -12.11 -17.12
CA TYR A 106 -10.56 -12.96 -17.22
C TYR A 106 -11.34 -12.59 -18.47
N SER A 107 -11.54 -13.58 -19.34
CA SER A 107 -12.25 -13.43 -20.61
C SER A 107 -13.61 -14.14 -20.62
N ASP A 108 -14.08 -14.56 -19.44
CA ASP A 108 -15.37 -15.19 -19.23
C ASP A 108 -16.35 -14.23 -18.52
N ASP A 109 -17.64 -14.32 -18.87
CA ASP A 109 -18.74 -13.60 -18.22
C ASP A 109 -19.13 -14.24 -16.87
N ALA A 110 -18.16 -14.86 -16.17
CA ALA A 110 -18.44 -15.45 -14.88
C ALA A 110 -18.71 -14.31 -13.88
N ALA A 111 -19.91 -14.33 -13.28
CA ALA A 111 -20.43 -13.32 -12.37
C ALA A 111 -19.57 -13.02 -11.12
N ALA A 112 -18.43 -13.69 -10.94
CA ALA A 112 -17.44 -13.38 -9.94
C ALA A 112 -16.05 -13.53 -10.55
N LEU A 113 -15.33 -12.41 -10.67
CA LEU A 113 -13.88 -12.42 -10.84
C LEU A 113 -13.27 -13.19 -9.65
N SER A 114 -12.70 -14.36 -9.92
CA SER A 114 -12.05 -15.17 -8.89
C SER A 114 -10.62 -14.65 -8.66
N ALA A 115 -10.09 -14.85 -7.46
CA ALA A 115 -8.69 -14.57 -7.21
C ALA A 115 -7.81 -15.59 -7.93
N ASP A 116 -6.82 -15.11 -8.66
CA ASP A 116 -5.75 -15.95 -9.19
C ASP A 116 -4.64 -16.04 -8.14
N GLU A 117 -4.45 -17.23 -7.56
CA GLU A 117 -3.45 -17.51 -6.53
C GLU A 117 -2.00 -17.36 -7.04
N THR A 118 -1.78 -17.27 -8.36
CA THR A 118 -0.45 -17.21 -8.96
C THR A 118 0.04 -15.79 -9.24
N THR A 119 -0.88 -14.83 -9.32
CA THR A 119 -0.56 -13.44 -9.61
C THR A 119 -0.90 -12.58 -8.38
N ASN A 120 0.08 -11.83 -7.88
CA ASN A 120 -0.19 -10.76 -6.93
C ASN A 120 -0.41 -9.49 -7.74
N GLY A 121 -1.42 -8.68 -7.41
CA GLY A 121 -1.67 -7.46 -8.17
C GLY A 121 -3.13 -7.12 -8.36
N TRP A 122 -3.51 -7.14 -9.62
CA TRP A 122 -4.81 -6.72 -10.12
C TRP A 122 -5.52 -7.85 -10.84
N VAL A 123 -6.84 -7.73 -10.94
CA VAL A 123 -7.67 -8.57 -11.79
C VAL A 123 -8.45 -7.67 -12.73
N TYR A 124 -8.53 -8.08 -14.00
CA TYR A 124 -9.25 -7.36 -15.03
C TYR A 124 -10.13 -8.31 -15.85
N SER A 125 -11.40 -7.93 -16.05
CA SER A 125 -12.29 -8.59 -17.01
C SER A 125 -12.21 -7.90 -18.37
N THR A 126 -11.86 -8.64 -19.42
CA THR A 126 -11.89 -8.15 -20.80
C THR A 126 -13.30 -8.10 -21.38
N VAL A 127 -14.29 -8.70 -20.68
CA VAL A 127 -15.69 -8.79 -21.09
C VAL A 127 -16.52 -7.68 -20.44
N THR A 128 -16.35 -7.46 -19.13
CA THR A 128 -17.15 -6.47 -18.37
C THR A 128 -16.42 -5.14 -18.17
N GLY A 129 -15.08 -5.11 -18.35
CA GLY A 129 -14.24 -3.95 -18.05
C GLY A 129 -13.99 -3.76 -16.55
N GLU A 130 -14.44 -4.70 -15.72
CA GLU A 130 -14.25 -4.63 -14.27
C GLU A 130 -12.76 -4.76 -13.90
N PHE A 131 -12.28 -3.83 -13.08
CA PHE A 131 -10.91 -3.79 -12.57
C PHE A 131 -10.92 -3.76 -11.04
N ILE A 132 -10.27 -4.75 -10.42
CA ILE A 132 -10.24 -4.96 -8.97
C ILE A 132 -8.85 -5.39 -8.49
N VAL A 133 -8.64 -5.38 -7.18
CA VAL A 133 -7.43 -5.94 -6.56
C VAL A 133 -7.52 -7.46 -6.59
N ASN A 134 -6.44 -8.15 -6.96
CA ASN A 134 -6.39 -9.61 -6.77
C ASN A 134 -6.24 -9.88 -5.27
N SER A 135 -7.29 -10.36 -4.59
CA SER A 135 -7.25 -10.73 -3.17
C SER A 135 -7.97 -12.07 -3.02
N GLY A 136 -7.31 -13.09 -2.47
CA GLY A 136 -7.81 -14.47 -2.28
C GLY A 136 -9.08 -14.64 -1.43
N ALA A 137 -9.82 -13.58 -1.13
CA ALA A 137 -11.13 -13.60 -0.49
C ALA A 137 -12.15 -12.99 -1.46
N ALA A 138 -13.35 -13.59 -1.57
CA ALA A 138 -14.40 -13.19 -2.51
C ALA A 138 -14.50 -11.66 -2.66
N LEU A 139 -14.11 -11.17 -3.83
CA LEU A 139 -13.97 -9.74 -4.11
C LEU A 139 -15.35 -9.19 -4.47
N SER A 140 -15.93 -8.39 -3.57
CA SER A 140 -17.08 -7.56 -3.95
C SER A 140 -16.61 -6.46 -4.90
N SER A 141 -17.37 -6.20 -5.96
CA SER A 141 -17.22 -5.06 -6.88
C SER A 141 -17.25 -3.69 -6.18
N ASP A 142 -17.72 -3.68 -4.92
CA ASP A 142 -17.64 -2.55 -4.03
C ASP A 142 -16.18 -2.25 -3.67
N SER A 143 -15.77 -1.03 -4.01
CA SER A 143 -14.49 -0.43 -3.66
C SER A 143 -14.12 -0.50 -2.17
N SER A 144 -15.03 -0.90 -1.26
CA SER A 144 -14.74 -1.18 0.14
C SER A 144 -14.31 -2.63 0.40
N VAL A 145 -13.09 -3.00 0.00
CA VAL A 145 -12.42 -4.16 0.62
C VAL A 145 -12.00 -3.72 2.03
N THR A 146 -12.86 -3.94 3.02
CA THR A 146 -12.49 -3.82 4.43
C THR A 146 -11.56 -4.96 4.79
N TYR A 147 -10.26 -4.65 4.98
CA TYR A 147 -9.20 -5.54 5.46
C TYR A 147 -9.36 -5.92 6.94
N ASP A 148 -10.59 -6.18 7.39
CA ASP A 148 -10.93 -6.44 8.79
C ASP A 148 -10.83 -7.94 9.15
N GLN A 149 -10.00 -8.71 8.43
CA GLN A 149 -9.86 -10.17 8.55
C GLN A 149 -8.39 -10.66 8.59
N LEU A 150 -7.45 -9.81 9.03
CA LEU A 150 -6.13 -10.24 9.52
C LEU A 150 -6.02 -9.96 11.01
#